data_AF-A0AAV4I9T3-F1
#
_entry.id   AF-A0AAV4I9T3-F1
#
_cell.length_a   1.000
_cell.length_b   1.000
_cell.length_c   1.000
_cell.angle_alpha   90.00
_cell.angle_beta   90.00
_cell.angle_gamma   90.00
#
_symmetry.space_group_name_H-M   'P 1'
#
loop_
_entity.id
_entity.type
_entity.pdbx_description
1 polymer ?
#
loop_
_entity_poly.entity_id
_entity_poly.type
_entity_poly.pdbx_seq_one_letter_code
_entity_poly.pdbx_strand_id
1 'polypeptide(L)'
;MKEDARVFTGSSFLVVVVVVVVVVVVVVLILRTCQVKGDAWKFDCFPKGSHTQAECEARGCCWCQAKRFQPSLREDVPACYYPTDYDSYRVVYVETKPRGIELKMNMHRPSPYPGNVPKLLARFDYLSNSVLSIR
;
A
#
# COMPACT_ATOMS: atom_id res chain seq x y z
N MET A 1 -21.49 49.83 29.51
CA MET A 1 -20.39 49.62 28.53
C MET A 1 -20.53 48.21 27.99
N LYS A 2 -20.64 48.14 26.66
CA LYS A 2 -20.87 46.98 25.76
C LYS A 2 -19.51 46.25 25.60
N GLU A 3 -19.36 44.93 25.46
CA GLU A 3 -19.69 44.09 24.30
C GLU A 3 -19.48 42.58 24.61
N ASP A 4 -20.49 41.80 24.23
CA ASP A 4 -20.47 40.49 23.55
C ASP A 4 -19.67 39.29 24.09
N ALA A 5 -20.37 38.51 24.94
CA ALA A 5 -20.24 37.06 24.96
C ALA A 5 -20.76 36.47 23.64
N ARG A 6 -19.86 36.16 22.70
CA ARG A 6 -20.20 35.32 21.54
C ARG A 6 -20.42 33.88 22.00
N VAL A 7 -21.69 33.58 22.21
CA VAL A 7 -22.28 32.25 22.13
C VAL A 7 -21.68 31.52 20.93
N PHE A 8 -20.83 30.54 21.21
CA PHE A 8 -20.24 29.65 20.21
C PHE A 8 -21.38 28.76 19.69
N THR A 9 -21.83 29.06 18.48
CA THR A 9 -22.99 28.46 17.83
C THR A 9 -22.77 26.95 17.62
N GLY A 10 -23.74 26.12 18.05
CA GLY A 10 -23.68 24.65 18.01
C GLY A 10 -23.45 23.98 16.65
N SER A 11 -23.41 24.76 15.56
CA SER A 11 -23.02 24.32 14.21
C SER A 11 -21.51 24.07 14.09
N SER A 12 -20.68 24.88 14.77
CA SER A 12 -19.22 24.79 14.68
C SER A 12 -18.65 23.60 15.46
N PHE A 13 -19.28 23.18 16.55
CA PHE A 13 -18.84 22.03 17.35
C PHE A 13 -19.02 20.70 16.60
N LEU A 14 -20.16 20.53 15.93
CA LEU A 14 -20.43 19.34 15.10
C LEU A 14 -19.39 19.20 13.98
N VAL A 15 -19.03 20.32 13.34
CA VAL A 15 -18.01 20.34 12.28
C VAL A 15 -16.65 19.93 12.82
N VAL A 16 -16.24 20.44 13.98
CA VAL A 16 -14.96 20.05 14.61
C VAL A 16 -14.94 18.57 14.95
N VAL A 17 -16.02 18.03 15.54
CA VAL A 17 -16.12 16.59 15.85
C VAL A 17 -16.03 15.75 14.59
N VAL A 18 -16.72 16.12 13.51
CA VAL A 18 -16.65 15.39 12.24
C VAL A 18 -15.25 15.42 11.65
N VAL A 19 -14.57 16.58 11.64
CA VAL A 19 -13.18 16.68 11.14
C VAL A 19 -12.23 15.81 11.97
N VAL A 20 -12.33 15.86 13.31
CA VAL A 20 -11.49 15.04 14.19
C VAL A 20 -11.74 13.54 13.94
N VAL A 21 -13.00 13.12 13.84
CA VAL A 21 -13.35 11.72 13.54
C VAL A 21 -12.81 11.29 12.18
N VAL A 22 -12.96 12.11 11.14
CA VAL A 22 -12.42 11.81 9.79
C VAL A 22 -10.89 11.71 9.83
N VAL A 23 -10.20 12.64 10.49
CA VAL A 23 -8.74 12.59 10.63
C VAL A 23 -8.30 11.34 11.39
N VAL A 24 -8.94 11.02 12.52
CA VAL A 24 -8.63 9.80 13.29
C VAL A 24 -8.90 8.54 12.46
N VAL A 25 -10.02 8.47 11.75
CA VAL A 25 -10.34 7.33 10.87
C VAL A 25 -9.30 7.21 9.76
N VAL A 26 -8.94 8.29 9.08
CA VAL A 26 -7.93 8.28 8.01
C VAL A 26 -6.56 7.85 8.56
N VAL A 27 -6.14 8.39 9.70
CA VAL A 27 -4.87 8.01 10.37
C VAL A 27 -4.87 6.54 10.77
N VAL A 28 -5.98 6.03 11.34
CA VAL A 28 -6.12 4.61 11.71
C VAL A 28 -6.09 3.71 10.47
N LEU A 29 -6.72 4.12 9.37
CA LEU A 29 -6.68 3.37 8.11
C LEU A 29 -5.25 3.29 7.55
N ILE A 30 -4.50 4.40 7.58
CA ILE A 30 -3.10 4.46 7.11
C ILE A 30 -2.18 3.59 7.98
N LEU A 31 -2.38 3.54 9.30
CA LEU A 31 -1.55 2.72 10.20
C LEU A 31 -1.79 1.22 10.06
N ARG A 32 -2.99 0.80 9.62
CA ARG A 32 -3.35 -0.62 9.49
C ARG A 32 -2.60 -1.31 8.35
N THR A 33 -2.24 -0.58 7.30
CA THR A 33 -1.63 -1.15 6.10
C THR A 33 -0.15 -1.49 6.27
N CYS A 34 0.51 -0.86 7.25
CA CYS A 34 1.91 -1.14 7.60
C CYS A 34 2.10 -2.27 8.63
N GLN A 35 1.03 -2.96 9.03
CA GLN A 35 1.10 -4.06 10.00
C GLN A 35 1.26 -5.41 9.31
N VAL A 36 2.38 -5.60 8.61
CA VAL A 36 2.74 -6.90 8.01
C VAL A 36 3.09 -7.88 9.14
N LYS A 37 2.32 -8.98 9.25
CA LYS A 37 2.49 -9.98 10.32
C LYS A 37 3.73 -10.84 10.07
N GLY A 38 4.82 -10.49 10.72
CA GLY A 38 6.09 -11.24 10.72
C GLY A 38 7.10 -10.66 9.75
N ASP A 39 8.36 -10.63 10.19
CA ASP A 39 9.46 -10.02 9.43
C ASP A 39 9.74 -10.71 8.09
N ALA A 40 9.51 -12.03 8.00
CA ALA A 40 9.69 -12.81 6.78
C ALA A 40 8.72 -12.43 5.63
N TRP A 41 7.64 -11.70 5.94
CA TRP A 41 6.66 -11.25 4.95
C TRP A 41 6.88 -9.82 4.49
N LYS A 42 7.92 -9.14 5.02
CA LYS A 42 8.29 -7.78 4.61
C LYS A 42 9.14 -7.86 3.35
N PHE A 43 8.53 -7.53 2.23
CA PHE A 43 9.23 -7.40 0.94
C PHE A 43 9.80 -6.00 0.77
N ASP A 44 11.04 -5.91 0.30
CA ASP A 44 11.75 -4.66 0.10
C ASP A 44 11.11 -3.77 -0.97
N CYS A 45 10.71 -2.55 -0.60
CA CYS A 45 10.13 -1.55 -1.51
C CYS A 45 11.19 -0.61 -2.13
N PHE A 46 12.45 -0.71 -1.70
CA PHE A 46 13.55 0.11 -2.19
C PHE A 46 14.80 -0.74 -2.47
N PRO A 47 14.73 -1.69 -3.41
CA PRO A 47 15.83 -2.62 -3.69
C PRO A 47 17.09 -1.99 -4.30
N LYS A 48 17.08 -0.68 -4.63
CA LYS A 48 18.18 0.01 -5.30
C LYS A 48 18.70 1.16 -4.46
N GLY A 49 19.96 1.07 -4.03
CA GLY A 49 20.66 2.15 -3.33
C GLY A 49 20.27 2.29 -1.87
N SER A 50 20.74 3.38 -1.24
CA SER A 50 20.34 3.77 0.11
C SER A 50 19.07 4.63 0.08
N HIS A 51 18.28 4.54 1.14
CA HIS A 51 17.05 5.30 1.30
C HIS A 51 16.96 5.93 2.69
N THR A 52 16.28 7.06 2.76
CA THR A 52 15.80 7.70 3.99
C THR A 52 14.36 7.29 4.28
N GLN A 53 13.91 7.55 5.52
CA GLN A 53 12.51 7.36 5.89
C GLN A 53 11.57 8.15 4.97
N ALA A 54 11.88 9.41 4.69
CA ALA A 54 11.07 10.27 3.85
C ALA A 54 10.96 9.74 2.42
N GLU A 55 12.04 9.22 1.84
CA GLU A 55 12.02 8.64 0.49
C GLU A 55 11.23 7.33 0.43
N CYS A 56 11.24 6.53 1.50
CA CYS A 56 10.41 5.32 1.59
C CYS A 56 8.93 5.68 1.64
N GLU A 57 8.55 6.60 2.53
CA GLU A 57 7.16 7.04 2.73
C GLU A 57 6.63 7.78 1.49
N ALA A 58 7.48 8.53 0.77
CA ALA A 58 7.13 9.16 -0.50
C ALA A 58 6.75 8.17 -1.61
N ARG A 59 7.23 6.92 -1.54
CA ARG A 59 6.79 5.81 -2.42
C ARG A 59 5.47 5.18 -1.98
N GLY A 60 4.89 5.65 -0.87
CA GLY A 60 3.74 5.06 -0.22
C GLY A 60 4.06 3.70 0.40
N CYS A 61 5.29 3.52 0.87
CA CYS A 61 5.76 2.32 1.55
C CYS A 61 5.95 2.55 3.04
N CYS A 62 6.10 1.47 3.78
CA CYS A 62 6.15 1.47 5.23
C CYS A 62 7.59 1.51 5.74
N TRP A 63 7.83 2.33 6.76
CA TRP A 63 9.12 2.44 7.40
C TRP A 63 9.13 1.73 8.75
N CYS A 64 10.06 0.78 8.94
CA CYS A 64 10.30 0.16 10.23
C CYS A 64 11.25 1.00 11.07
N GLN A 65 10.70 1.75 12.04
CA GLN A 65 11.52 2.44 13.05
C GLN A 65 12.29 1.47 13.96
N ALA A 66 11.88 0.19 14.02
CA ALA A 66 12.43 -0.80 14.93
C ALA A 66 13.94 -1.07 14.73
N LYS A 67 14.53 -0.86 13.55
CA LYS A 67 16.00 -0.93 13.40
C LYS A 67 16.73 0.13 14.25
N ARG A 68 16.09 1.24 14.64
CA ARG A 68 16.69 2.27 15.49
C ARG A 68 16.64 1.95 16.99
N PHE A 69 15.70 1.11 17.44
CA PHE A 69 15.44 0.86 18.87
C PHE A 69 15.53 -0.61 19.28
N GLN A 70 15.60 -1.54 18.32
CA GLN A 70 15.74 -2.98 18.55
C GLN A 70 16.92 -3.51 17.72
N PRO A 71 18.12 -3.55 18.30
CA PRO A 71 19.34 -4.10 17.65
C PRO A 71 19.21 -5.57 17.27
N SER A 72 18.18 -6.26 17.78
CA SER A 72 17.86 -7.66 17.47
C SER A 72 17.07 -7.85 16.18
N LEU A 73 16.73 -6.78 15.44
CA LEU A 73 16.18 -6.93 14.09
C LEU A 73 17.25 -7.58 13.22
N ARG A 74 16.92 -8.75 12.64
CA ARG A 74 17.80 -9.43 11.71
C ARG A 74 18.13 -8.48 10.54
N GLU A 75 19.38 -8.49 10.08
CA GLU A 75 19.84 -7.59 9.02
C GLU A 75 19.06 -7.75 7.71
N ASP A 76 18.55 -8.96 7.46
CA ASP A 76 17.79 -9.38 6.27
C ASP A 76 16.39 -8.75 6.18
N VAL A 77 15.89 -8.14 7.25
CA VAL A 77 14.58 -7.49 7.24
C VAL A 77 14.70 -6.09 6.62
N PRO A 78 13.97 -5.76 5.54
CA PRO A 78 14.05 -4.45 4.92
C PRO A 78 13.51 -3.36 5.84
N ALA A 79 14.22 -2.22 5.92
CA ALA A 79 13.75 -1.07 6.69
C ALA A 79 12.57 -0.37 5.99
N CYS A 80 12.56 -0.36 4.66
CA CYS A 80 11.46 0.10 3.83
C CYS A 80 10.78 -1.08 3.13
N TYR A 81 9.51 -1.31 3.41
CA TYR A 81 8.80 -2.48 2.89
C TYR A 81 7.41 -2.13 2.37
N TYR A 82 6.86 -3.02 1.54
CA TYR A 82 5.52 -2.83 0.99
C TYR A 82 4.42 -2.98 2.06
N PRO A 83 3.39 -2.10 2.07
CA PRO A 83 2.20 -2.29 2.88
C PRO A 83 1.38 -3.49 2.41
N THR A 84 0.49 -3.98 3.26
CA THR A 84 -0.39 -5.13 2.96
C THR A 84 -1.39 -4.86 1.84
N ASP A 85 -1.71 -3.60 1.57
CA ASP A 85 -2.67 -3.17 0.55
C ASP A 85 -1.99 -2.48 -0.64
N TYR A 86 -0.72 -2.81 -0.91
CA TYR A 86 0.00 -2.20 -2.02
C TYR A 86 -0.60 -2.60 -3.38
N ASP A 87 -1.40 -1.69 -3.94
CA ASP A 87 -2.22 -1.94 -5.11
C ASP A 87 -1.54 -1.54 -6.42
N SER A 88 -0.74 -2.45 -6.98
CA SER A 88 0.05 -2.20 -8.21
C SER A 88 -0.78 -2.33 -9.49
N TYR A 89 -1.32 -3.52 -9.75
CA TYR A 89 -2.17 -3.84 -10.91
C TYR A 89 -3.47 -4.48 -10.45
N ARG A 90 -4.56 -4.14 -11.14
CA ARG A 90 -5.88 -4.73 -10.93
C ARG A 90 -6.27 -5.58 -12.13
N VAL A 91 -6.82 -6.76 -11.86
CA VAL A 91 -7.47 -7.59 -12.88
C VAL A 91 -8.75 -6.88 -13.30
N VAL A 92 -8.89 -6.58 -14.59
CA VAL A 92 -10.06 -5.90 -15.16
C VAL A 92 -10.93 -6.81 -16.01
N TYR A 93 -10.37 -7.92 -16.48
CA TYR A 93 -11.11 -8.91 -17.26
C TYR A 93 -10.47 -10.29 -17.09
N VAL A 94 -11.31 -11.31 -17.02
CA VAL A 94 -10.93 -12.72 -16.91
C VAL A 94 -11.66 -13.49 -18.00
N GLU A 95 -10.91 -14.28 -18.75
CA GLU A 95 -11.45 -15.14 -19.80
C GLU A 95 -10.99 -16.58 -19.58
N THR A 96 -11.95 -17.48 -19.38
CA THR A 96 -11.66 -18.90 -19.26
C THR A 96 -11.61 -19.54 -20.65
N LYS A 97 -10.53 -20.26 -20.94
CA LYS A 97 -10.34 -21.02 -22.18
C LYS A 97 -10.33 -22.52 -21.87
N PRO A 98 -10.59 -23.39 -22.87
CA PRO A 98 -10.60 -24.85 -22.64
C PRO A 98 -9.31 -25.42 -22.04
N ARG A 99 -8.16 -24.78 -22.28
CA ARG A 99 -6.85 -25.17 -21.75
C ARG A 99 -6.13 -24.05 -20.99
N GLY A 100 -6.88 -23.14 -20.38
CA GLY A 100 -6.24 -22.05 -19.65
C GLY A 100 -7.14 -20.92 -19.20
N ILE A 101 -6.51 -19.86 -18.73
CA ILE A 101 -7.16 -18.61 -18.31
C ILE A 101 -6.34 -17.43 -18.83
N GLU A 102 -7.00 -16.40 -19.34
CA GLU A 102 -6.37 -15.13 -19.65
C GLU A 102 -6.89 -14.04 -18.71
N LEU A 103 -5.97 -13.27 -18.12
CA LEU A 103 -6.26 -12.12 -17.28
C LEU A 103 -5.77 -10.86 -17.97
N LYS A 104 -6.66 -9.89 -18.18
CA LYS A 104 -6.25 -8.53 -18.53
C LYS A 104 -6.13 -7.73 -17.25
N MET A 105 -5.00 -7.07 -17.07
CA MET A 105 -4.72 -6.28 -15.88
C MET A 105 -4.35 -4.86 -16.29
N ASN A 106 -4.88 -3.90 -15.54
CA ASN A 106 -4.50 -2.49 -15.70
C ASN A 106 -3.69 -2.04 -14.49
N MET A 107 -2.65 -1.27 -14.76
CA MET A 107 -1.87 -0.64 -13.70
C MET A 107 -2.75 0.35 -12.94
N HIS A 108 -2.82 0.18 -11.62
CA HIS A 108 -3.54 1.08 -10.73
C HIS A 108 -2.59 2.10 -10.08
N ARG A 109 -1.41 1.64 -9.63
CA ARG A 109 -0.35 2.49 -9.09
C ARG A 109 0.91 2.36 -9.96
N PRO A 110 1.47 3.46 -10.47
CA PRO A 110 2.75 3.42 -11.16
C PRO A 110 3.88 3.07 -10.19
N SER A 111 4.85 2.29 -10.66
CA SER A 111 6.08 2.07 -9.91
C SER A 111 6.95 3.34 -9.94
N PRO A 112 7.87 3.51 -8.97
CA PRO A 112 8.82 4.62 -8.97
C PRO A 112 9.90 4.49 -10.07
N TYR A 113 9.86 3.42 -10.87
CA TYR A 113 10.81 3.17 -11.94
C TYR A 113 10.25 3.61 -13.30
N PRO A 114 11.11 4.06 -14.23
CA PRO A 114 10.68 4.42 -15.58
C PRO A 114 10.20 3.18 -16.35
N GLY A 115 9.41 3.41 -17.41
CA GLY A 115 8.95 2.33 -18.29
C GLY A 115 7.77 1.52 -17.76
N ASN A 116 6.93 2.11 -16.91
CA ASN A 116 5.68 1.49 -16.45
C ASN A 116 4.81 1.03 -17.65
N VAL A 117 4.32 -0.21 -17.60
CA VAL A 117 3.49 -0.81 -18.67
C VAL A 117 2.02 -0.83 -18.23
N PRO A 118 1.16 0.06 -18.73
CA PRO A 118 -0.15 0.29 -18.13
C PRO A 118 -1.14 -0.86 -18.29
N LYS A 119 -0.94 -1.75 -19.27
CA LYS A 119 -1.83 -2.87 -19.57
C LYS A 119 -1.02 -4.15 -19.72
N LEU A 120 -1.40 -5.18 -18.98
CA LEU A 120 -0.80 -6.51 -19.05
C LEU A 120 -1.83 -7.54 -19.47
N LEU A 121 -1.36 -8.59 -20.14
CA LEU A 121 -2.11 -9.80 -20.45
C LEU A 121 -1.34 -10.97 -19.85
N ALA A 122 -1.87 -11.56 -18.77
CA ALA A 122 -1.31 -12.76 -18.18
C ALA A 122 -2.08 -13.99 -18.70
N ARG A 123 -1.36 -15.02 -19.14
CA ARG A 123 -1.92 -16.26 -19.66
C ARG A 123 -1.46 -17.44 -18.83
N PHE A 124 -2.43 -18.22 -18.38
CA PHE A 124 -2.25 -19.45 -17.63
C PHE A 124 -2.60 -20.60 -18.57
N ASP A 125 -1.59 -21.32 -19.06
CA ASP A 125 -1.74 -22.42 -20.01
C ASP A 125 -1.62 -23.76 -19.28
N TYR A 126 -2.65 -24.61 -19.36
CA TYR A 126 -2.61 -25.99 -18.85
C TYR A 126 -1.93 -26.89 -19.89
N LEU A 127 -0.63 -27.12 -19.72
CA LEU A 127 0.16 -27.96 -20.63
C LEU A 127 -0.10 -29.45 -20.38
N SER A 128 -0.32 -29.83 -19.12
CA SER A 128 -0.74 -31.17 -18.70
C SER A 128 -1.38 -31.12 -17.31
N ASN A 129 -1.75 -32.27 -16.75
CA ASN A 129 -2.31 -32.36 -15.40
C ASN A 129 -1.32 -31.98 -14.29
N SER A 130 -0.03 -31.89 -14.58
CA SER A 130 1.03 -31.55 -13.61
C SER A 130 1.86 -30.32 -14.02
N VAL A 131 1.54 -29.70 -15.16
CA VAL A 131 2.34 -28.60 -15.70
C VAL A 131 1.46 -27.42 -16.10
N LEU A 132 1.68 -26.29 -15.43
CA LEU A 132 1.10 -24.99 -15.71
C LEU A 132 2.18 -24.04 -16.21
N SER A 133 1.92 -23.35 -17.32
CA SER A 133 2.77 -22.26 -17.82
C SER A 133 2.09 -20.92 -17.57
N ILE A 134 2.83 -19.94 -17.06
CA ILE A 134 2.35 -18.57 -16.83
C ILE A 134 3.23 -17.63 -17.65
N ARG A 135 2.61 -16.80 -18.51
CA ARG A 135 3.29 -15.84 -19.38
C ARG A 135 2.57 -14.51 -19.43
#